data_AF-A0A536SIB5-F1
#
_entry.id   AF-A0A536SIB5-F1
#
_cell.length_a   1.000
_cell.length_b   1.000
_cell.length_c   1.000
_cell.angle_alpha   90.00
_cell.angle_beta   90.00
_cell.angle_gamma   90.00
#
_symmetry.space_group_name_H-M   'P 1'
#
loop_
_entity.id
_entity.type
_entity.pdbx_description
1 polymer ?
#
loop_
_entity_poly.entity_id
_entity_poly.type
_entity_poly.pdbx_seq_one_letter_code
_entity_poly.pdbx_strand_id
1 'polypeptide(L)'
;GLLRETGLPFHEVPQLKRGAPPTSYKVRGRTLKVDLLVPAKGEPYRSVRIPELKAHAVGLPYLGFLLEQPTQSVLIGRDRVVPIAVPHAGRYCVHKLAVYALRSGSDNPKRDKDAFHAAALAAAIAPEQDFLLEEAIGAMGKPMRAKVRAGARRALEWLGENHAEAARLLQPLV
;
A
#
# COMPACT_ATOMS: atom_id res chain seq x y z
N GLY A 1 -19.97 -5.80 -17.37
CA GLY A 1 -19.02 -6.32 -16.37
C GLY A 1 -17.86 -5.38 -16.40
N LEU A 2 -17.58 -4.72 -15.27
CA LEU A 2 -16.89 -3.41 -15.21
C LEU A 2 -15.75 -3.22 -16.24
N LEU A 3 -14.81 -4.16 -16.34
CA LEU A 3 -13.66 -4.00 -17.26
C LEU A 3 -14.04 -4.07 -18.75
N ARG A 4 -15.10 -4.79 -19.13
CA ARG A 4 -15.59 -4.83 -20.51
C ARG A 4 -16.21 -3.51 -20.96
N GLU A 5 -16.79 -2.76 -20.03
CA GLU A 5 -17.41 -1.44 -20.33
C GLU A 5 -16.36 -0.40 -20.73
N THR A 6 -15.08 -0.63 -20.42
CA THR A 6 -13.98 0.23 -20.86
C THR A 6 -13.68 0.15 -22.37
N GLY A 7 -14.23 -0.85 -23.07
CA GLY A 7 -13.91 -1.13 -24.48
C GLY A 7 -12.50 -1.71 -24.71
N LEU A 8 -11.69 -1.89 -23.66
CA LEU A 8 -10.35 -2.47 -23.78
C LEU A 8 -10.40 -4.00 -23.69
N PRO A 9 -9.58 -4.72 -24.47
CA PRO A 9 -9.54 -6.18 -24.47
C PRO A 9 -8.72 -6.70 -23.27
N PHE A 10 -9.33 -6.65 -22.08
CA PHE A 10 -8.74 -7.21 -20.87
C PHE A 10 -8.77 -8.74 -20.88
N HIS A 11 -7.63 -9.34 -20.54
CA HIS A 11 -7.47 -10.78 -20.35
C HIS A 11 -7.07 -11.08 -18.91
N GLU A 12 -7.63 -12.17 -18.37
CA GLU A 12 -7.29 -12.69 -17.04
C GLU A 12 -5.82 -13.10 -16.96
N VAL A 13 -5.18 -12.81 -15.83
CA VAL A 13 -3.83 -13.26 -15.51
C VAL A 13 -3.94 -14.50 -14.61
N PRO A 14 -3.47 -15.69 -15.07
CA PRO A 14 -3.50 -16.90 -14.27
C PRO A 14 -2.74 -16.75 -12.95
N GLN A 15 -3.27 -17.37 -11.90
CA GLN A 15 -2.63 -17.43 -10.58
C GLN A 15 -1.62 -18.59 -10.52
N LEU A 16 -0.66 -18.51 -9.60
CA LEU A 16 0.33 -19.58 -9.37
C LEU A 16 -0.34 -20.91 -8.98
N LYS A 17 -1.38 -20.85 -8.15
CA LYS A 17 -2.19 -22.03 -7.81
C LYS A 17 -3.13 -22.35 -8.98
N ARG A 18 -2.95 -23.52 -9.59
CA ARG A 18 -3.81 -24.01 -10.67
C ARG A 18 -5.28 -24.02 -10.24
N GLY A 19 -6.16 -23.48 -11.10
CA GLY A 19 -7.59 -23.40 -10.86
C GLY A 19 -8.05 -22.31 -9.89
N ALA A 20 -7.13 -21.55 -9.28
CA ALA A 20 -7.53 -20.38 -8.49
C ALA A 20 -8.08 -19.29 -9.42
N PRO A 21 -9.17 -18.60 -9.01
CA PRO A 21 -9.77 -17.57 -9.84
C PRO A 21 -8.83 -16.37 -10.01
N PRO A 22 -8.88 -15.68 -11.16
CA PRO A 22 -8.00 -14.55 -11.45
C PRO A 22 -8.42 -13.31 -10.68
N THR A 23 -7.43 -12.59 -10.16
CA THR A 23 -7.57 -11.31 -9.46
C THR A 23 -6.92 -10.14 -10.19
N SER A 24 -6.27 -10.43 -11.33
CA SER A 24 -5.51 -9.49 -12.14
C SER A 24 -5.87 -9.64 -13.61
N TYR A 25 -5.87 -8.52 -14.33
CA TYR A 25 -6.24 -8.44 -15.74
C TYR A 25 -5.23 -7.58 -16.49
N LYS A 26 -4.91 -7.92 -17.74
CA LYS A 26 -3.97 -7.16 -18.59
C LYS A 26 -4.52 -6.97 -19.99
N VAL A 27 -4.09 -5.88 -20.65
CA VAL A 27 -4.39 -5.65 -22.07
C VAL A 27 -3.22 -6.11 -22.92
N ARG A 28 -3.46 -6.98 -23.91
CA ARG A 28 -2.40 -7.51 -24.77
C ARG A 28 -1.77 -6.37 -25.59
N GLY A 29 -0.43 -6.33 -25.65
CA GLY A 29 0.30 -5.28 -26.37
C GLY A 29 0.33 -3.91 -25.68
N ARG A 30 -0.16 -3.80 -24.43
CA ARG A 30 -0.08 -2.56 -23.64
C ARG A 30 0.53 -2.82 -22.27
N THR A 31 1.11 -1.78 -21.67
CA THR A 31 1.61 -1.79 -20.28
C THR A 31 0.50 -1.57 -19.24
N LEU A 32 -0.76 -1.80 -19.61
CA LEU A 32 -1.91 -1.63 -18.72
C LEU A 32 -2.27 -2.93 -18.03
N LYS A 33 -2.21 -2.91 -16.70
CA LYS A 33 -2.62 -3.99 -15.80
C LYS A 33 -3.60 -3.42 -14.76
N VAL A 34 -4.64 -4.19 -14.45
CA VAL A 34 -5.59 -3.90 -13.38
C VAL A 34 -5.52 -5.03 -12.36
N ASP A 35 -5.29 -4.66 -11.10
CA ASP A 35 -5.35 -5.56 -9.95
C ASP A 35 -6.59 -5.24 -9.12
N LEU A 36 -7.41 -6.25 -8.82
CA LEU A 36 -8.56 -6.10 -7.93
C LEU A 36 -8.13 -6.45 -6.51
N LEU A 37 -8.22 -5.48 -5.61
CA LEU A 37 -7.74 -5.56 -4.23
C LEU A 37 -8.88 -5.28 -3.25
N VAL A 38 -8.91 -6.01 -2.14
CA VAL A 38 -9.83 -5.74 -1.01
C VAL A 38 -9.11 -5.84 0.32
N PRO A 39 -9.59 -5.16 1.38
CA PRO A 39 -9.08 -5.39 2.73
C PRO A 39 -9.23 -6.86 3.11
N ALA A 40 -8.15 -7.50 3.57
CA ALA A 40 -8.22 -8.86 4.07
C ALA A 40 -9.08 -8.94 5.34
N LYS A 41 -10.09 -9.83 5.34
CA LYS A 41 -10.88 -10.22 6.51
C LYS A 41 -10.44 -11.61 6.96
N GLY A 42 -9.36 -11.69 7.73
CA GLY A 42 -8.76 -12.97 8.16
C GLY A 42 -7.45 -13.28 7.43
N GLU A 43 -7.33 -14.47 6.85
CA GLU A 43 -6.08 -14.91 6.21
C GLU A 43 -5.72 -14.02 5.01
N PRO A 44 -4.51 -13.43 4.99
CA PRO A 44 -4.09 -12.52 3.94
C PRO A 44 -3.80 -13.27 2.62
N TYR A 45 -3.82 -12.53 1.52
CA TYR A 45 -3.51 -12.99 0.16
C TYR A 45 -4.45 -14.07 -0.40
N ARG A 46 -5.61 -14.27 0.22
CA ARG A 46 -6.69 -15.11 -0.32
C ARG A 46 -7.48 -14.38 -1.40
N SER A 47 -7.98 -15.15 -2.37
CA SER A 47 -8.94 -14.66 -3.34
C SER A 47 -10.32 -14.54 -2.71
N VAL A 48 -10.97 -13.39 -2.89
CA VAL A 48 -12.28 -13.05 -2.37
C VAL A 48 -13.22 -12.78 -3.55
N ARG A 49 -14.39 -13.43 -3.56
CA ARG A 49 -15.42 -13.20 -4.58
C ARG A 49 -16.05 -11.82 -4.37
N ILE A 50 -16.18 -11.05 -5.45
CA ILE A 50 -16.88 -9.75 -5.48
C ILE A 50 -18.08 -9.91 -6.43
N PRO A 51 -19.27 -10.29 -5.92
CA PRO A 51 -20.44 -10.61 -6.73
C PRO A 51 -20.87 -9.47 -7.66
N GLU A 52 -20.82 -8.23 -7.18
CA GLU A 52 -21.26 -7.02 -7.88
C GLU A 52 -20.40 -6.77 -9.12
N LEU A 53 -19.10 -7.08 -9.03
CA LEU A 53 -18.15 -6.98 -10.14
C LEU A 53 -18.13 -8.24 -11.01
N LYS A 54 -18.84 -9.30 -10.60
CA LYS A 54 -18.73 -10.65 -11.16
C LYS A 54 -17.27 -11.14 -11.22
N ALA A 55 -16.40 -10.65 -10.34
CA ALA A 55 -14.94 -10.89 -10.36
C ALA A 55 -14.42 -11.45 -9.02
N HIS A 56 -13.11 -11.62 -8.92
CA HIS A 56 -12.41 -11.92 -7.68
C HIS A 56 -11.32 -10.89 -7.43
N ALA A 57 -11.03 -10.63 -6.15
CA ALA A 57 -10.00 -9.72 -5.69
C ALA A 57 -9.05 -10.44 -4.72
N VAL A 58 -7.82 -9.96 -4.59
CA VAL A 58 -6.92 -10.46 -3.55
C VAL A 58 -7.09 -9.65 -2.26
N GLY A 59 -7.27 -10.34 -1.14
CA GLY A 59 -7.31 -9.75 0.19
C GLY A 59 -5.92 -9.30 0.63
N LEU A 60 -5.69 -8.00 0.77
CA LEU A 60 -4.42 -7.47 1.25
C LEU A 60 -4.50 -7.07 2.73
N PRO A 61 -3.51 -7.48 3.56
CA PRO A 61 -3.43 -7.04 4.94
C PRO A 61 -3.22 -5.53 5.00
N TYR A 62 -3.86 -4.88 5.97
CA TYR A 62 -3.77 -3.43 6.20
C TYR A 62 -4.21 -2.52 5.04
N LEU A 63 -4.78 -3.05 3.94
CA LEU A 63 -5.34 -2.20 2.88
C LEU A 63 -6.50 -1.32 3.40
N GLY A 64 -7.31 -1.85 4.31
CA GLY A 64 -8.39 -1.08 4.94
C GLY A 64 -7.89 0.17 5.66
N PHE A 65 -6.70 0.11 6.27
CA PHE A 65 -6.08 1.25 6.93
C PHE A 65 -5.73 2.37 5.93
N LEU A 66 -5.35 2.05 4.69
CA LEU A 66 -5.09 3.04 3.64
C LEU A 66 -6.36 3.65 3.04
N LEU A 67 -7.48 2.91 3.08
CA LEU A 67 -8.75 3.32 2.48
C LEU A 67 -9.61 4.19 3.41
N GLU A 68 -9.29 4.20 4.70
CA GLU A 68 -9.97 4.99 5.72
C GLU A 68 -9.37 6.40 5.71
N GLN A 69 -10.07 7.36 5.09
CA GLN A 69 -9.67 8.78 4.88
C GLN A 69 -8.66 9.01 3.73
N PRO A 70 -9.04 8.75 2.47
CA PRO A 70 -8.20 9.11 1.33
C PRO A 70 -8.18 10.63 1.11
N THR A 71 -7.03 11.16 0.68
CA THR A 71 -6.86 12.54 0.24
C THR A 71 -7.34 12.67 -1.21
N GLN A 72 -8.19 13.66 -1.49
CA GLN A 72 -8.58 13.98 -2.86
C GLN A 72 -7.41 14.68 -3.57
N SER A 73 -7.11 14.25 -4.78
CA SER A 73 -5.99 14.74 -5.58
C SER A 73 -6.34 14.72 -7.06
N VAL A 74 -5.39 15.10 -7.90
CA VAL A 74 -5.54 15.10 -9.36
C VAL A 74 -4.32 14.45 -10.01
N LEU A 75 -4.56 13.54 -10.94
CA LEU A 75 -3.55 13.00 -11.83
C LEU A 75 -3.47 13.88 -13.08
N ILE A 76 -2.32 14.51 -13.29
CA ILE A 76 -2.07 15.33 -14.47
C ILE A 76 -1.43 14.44 -15.54
N GLY A 77 -2.20 14.16 -16.59
CA GLY A 77 -1.72 13.49 -17.81
C GLY A 77 -1.36 14.49 -18.89
N ARG A 78 -0.85 13.99 -20.03
CA ARG A 78 -0.46 14.84 -21.17
C ARG A 78 -1.61 15.72 -21.67
N ASP A 79 -2.80 15.14 -21.83
CA ASP A 79 -3.95 15.82 -22.46
C ASP A 79 -5.16 15.96 -21.51
N ARG A 80 -5.07 15.44 -20.28
CA ARG A 80 -6.21 15.30 -19.36
C ARG A 80 -5.78 15.47 -17.92
N VAL A 81 -6.66 16.04 -17.10
CA VAL A 81 -6.57 16.04 -15.64
C VAL A 81 -7.67 15.13 -15.11
N VAL A 82 -7.31 14.15 -14.27
CA VAL A 82 -8.24 13.14 -13.74
C VAL A 82 -8.30 13.27 -12.22
N PRO A 83 -9.47 13.57 -11.62
CA PRO A 83 -9.63 13.49 -10.17
C PRO A 83 -9.33 12.08 -9.67
N ILE A 84 -8.50 11.96 -8.64
CA ILE A 84 -8.14 10.69 -8.01
C ILE A 84 -8.22 10.79 -6.50
N ALA A 85 -8.39 9.65 -5.85
CA ALA A 85 -8.22 9.51 -4.41
C ALA A 85 -6.87 8.83 -4.15
N VAL A 86 -6.01 9.45 -3.34
CA VAL A 86 -4.74 8.87 -2.90
C VAL A 86 -4.78 8.59 -1.40
N PRO A 87 -4.00 7.62 -0.89
CA PRO A 87 -3.95 7.39 0.55
C PRO A 87 -3.41 8.61 1.28
N HIS A 88 -3.90 8.84 2.50
CA HIS A 88 -3.31 9.78 3.44
C HIS A 88 -1.80 9.48 3.61
N ALA A 89 -0.95 10.50 3.49
CA ALA A 89 0.51 10.32 3.39
C ALA A 89 1.10 9.61 4.62
N GLY A 90 0.70 10.01 5.83
CA GLY A 90 1.14 9.35 7.06
C GLY A 90 0.64 7.91 7.17
N ARG A 91 -0.59 7.62 6.71
CA ARG A 91 -1.12 6.24 6.69
C ARG A 91 -0.35 5.38 5.70
N TYR A 92 0.05 5.94 4.56
CA TYR A 92 0.89 5.27 3.59
C TYR A 92 2.29 4.94 4.14
N CYS A 93 2.92 5.88 4.86
CA CYS A 93 4.17 5.66 5.59
C CYS A 93 4.05 4.49 6.59
N VAL A 94 3.09 4.58 7.52
CA VAL A 94 2.85 3.56 8.56
C VAL A 94 2.54 2.19 7.94
N HIS A 95 1.75 2.15 6.87
CA HIS A 95 1.48 0.92 6.13
C HIS A 95 2.75 0.30 5.54
N LYS A 96 3.69 1.09 5.01
CA LYS A 96 4.97 0.58 4.51
C LYS A 96 5.82 -0.06 5.60
N LEU A 97 5.84 0.53 6.79
CA LEU A 97 6.48 -0.08 7.97
C LEU A 97 5.85 -1.43 8.33
N ALA A 98 4.52 -1.56 8.25
CA ALA A 98 3.84 -2.82 8.52
C ALA A 98 4.13 -3.89 7.43
N VAL A 99 4.10 -3.49 6.15
CA VAL A 99 4.36 -4.40 5.02
C VAL A 99 5.78 -4.95 5.03
N TYR A 100 6.76 -4.19 5.52
CA TYR A 100 8.13 -4.67 5.74
C TYR A 100 8.16 -6.00 6.52
N ALA A 101 7.35 -6.12 7.58
CA ALA A 101 7.28 -7.30 8.43
C ALA A 101 6.45 -8.45 7.83
N LEU A 102 5.65 -8.18 6.79
CA LEU A 102 4.81 -9.18 6.13
C LEU A 102 5.50 -9.91 4.99
N ARG A 103 6.58 -9.33 4.45
CA ARG A 103 7.40 -10.00 3.44
C ARG A 103 8.38 -10.95 4.12
N SER A 104 8.42 -12.19 3.65
CA SER A 104 9.36 -13.21 4.12
C SER A 104 10.76 -13.05 3.51
N GLY A 105 11.77 -13.59 4.21
CA GLY A 105 13.19 -13.61 3.82
C GLY A 105 13.95 -12.36 4.27
N SER A 106 15.07 -12.52 4.99
CA SER A 106 16.00 -11.42 5.33
C SER A 106 16.55 -10.75 4.07
N ASP A 107 16.84 -11.53 3.04
CA ASP A 107 17.48 -11.08 1.80
C ASP A 107 16.47 -10.66 0.72
N ASN A 108 15.24 -10.35 1.11
CA ASN A 108 14.20 -9.94 0.17
C ASN A 108 14.36 -8.45 -0.15
N PRO A 109 14.83 -8.05 -1.36
CA PRO A 109 15.10 -6.64 -1.68
C PRO A 109 13.84 -5.78 -1.64
N LYS A 110 12.65 -6.39 -1.76
CA LYS A 110 11.38 -5.66 -1.64
C LYS A 110 11.09 -5.21 -0.20
N ARG A 111 11.69 -5.85 0.82
CA ARG A 111 11.58 -5.44 2.22
C ARG A 111 12.30 -4.14 2.45
N ASP A 112 13.59 -4.10 2.14
CA ASP A 112 14.39 -2.89 2.29
C ASP A 112 13.82 -1.72 1.50
N LYS A 113 13.27 -1.98 0.31
CA LYS A 113 12.52 -0.98 -0.46
C LYS A 113 11.32 -0.41 0.30
N ASP A 114 10.54 -1.22 1.03
CA ASP A 114 9.40 -0.73 1.79
C ASP A 114 9.85 0.11 3.01
N ALA A 115 10.93 -0.27 3.70
CA ALA A 115 11.50 0.54 4.80
C ALA A 115 12.08 1.87 4.28
N PHE A 116 12.83 1.84 3.18
CA PHE A 116 13.35 3.04 2.52
C PHE A 116 12.21 3.98 2.08
N HIS A 117 11.15 3.45 1.46
CA HIS A 117 9.99 4.25 1.09
C HIS A 117 9.32 4.89 2.32
N ALA A 118 9.22 4.18 3.43
CA ALA A 118 8.68 4.73 4.67
C ALA A 118 9.57 5.85 5.23
N ALA A 119 10.88 5.66 5.25
CA ALA A 119 11.84 6.67 5.66
C ALA A 119 11.76 7.92 4.77
N ALA A 120 11.75 7.75 3.44
CA ALA A 120 11.64 8.86 2.49
C ALA A 120 10.33 9.65 2.67
N LEU A 121 9.20 8.95 2.89
CA LEU A 121 7.92 9.61 3.21
C LEU A 121 7.99 10.34 4.54
N ALA A 122 8.56 9.73 5.58
CA ALA A 122 8.68 10.37 6.88
C ALA A 122 9.56 11.64 6.80
N ALA A 123 10.69 11.57 6.09
CA ALA A 123 11.58 12.71 5.85
C ALA A 123 10.90 13.85 5.07
N ALA A 124 10.00 13.52 4.14
CA ALA A 124 9.26 14.52 3.38
C ALA A 124 8.08 15.13 4.17
N ILE A 125 7.44 14.36 5.04
CA ILE A 125 6.27 14.80 5.82
C ILE A 125 6.68 15.61 7.05
N ALA A 126 7.71 15.14 7.77
CA ALA A 126 8.08 15.66 9.08
C ALA A 126 8.31 17.19 9.16
N PRO A 127 8.98 17.86 8.19
CA PRO A 127 9.31 19.28 8.35
C PRO A 127 8.12 20.24 8.36
N GLU A 128 7.00 19.86 7.75
CA GLU A 128 5.86 20.76 7.54
C GLU A 128 4.51 20.15 7.95
N GLN A 129 4.42 18.83 8.01
CA GLN A 129 3.16 18.09 8.11
C GLN A 129 3.27 16.90 9.07
N ASP A 130 4.08 17.02 10.12
CA ASP A 130 4.29 15.99 11.15
C ASP A 130 2.99 15.41 11.72
N PHE A 131 1.96 16.24 11.89
CA PHE A 131 0.62 15.83 12.32
C PHE A 131 0.03 14.68 11.49
N LEU A 132 0.34 14.58 10.19
CA LEU A 132 -0.11 13.46 9.36
C LEU A 132 0.48 12.13 9.82
N LEU A 133 1.74 12.12 10.28
CA LEU A 133 2.36 10.92 10.86
C LEU A 133 1.79 10.62 12.24
N GLU A 134 1.60 11.64 13.08
CA GLU A 134 1.02 11.48 14.42
C GLU A 134 -0.39 10.88 14.36
N GLU A 135 -1.26 11.43 13.51
CA GLU A 135 -2.62 10.92 13.27
C GLU A 135 -2.60 9.46 12.81
N ALA A 136 -1.74 9.13 11.84
CA ALA A 136 -1.61 7.79 11.32
C ALA A 136 -1.09 6.80 12.38
N ILE A 137 -0.13 7.21 13.20
CA ILE A 137 0.39 6.41 14.32
C ILE A 137 -0.69 6.21 15.38
N GLY A 138 -1.49 7.24 15.67
CA GLY A 138 -2.65 7.18 16.57
C GLY A 138 -3.71 6.20 16.08
N ALA A 139 -4.02 6.21 14.79
CA ALA A 139 -5.06 5.39 14.17
C ALA A 139 -4.72 3.88 14.07
N MET A 140 -3.48 3.46 14.34
CA MET A 140 -3.12 2.05 14.26
C MET A 140 -3.85 1.19 15.30
N GLY A 141 -4.53 0.15 14.82
CA GLY A 141 -5.03 -0.95 15.66
C GLY A 141 -3.89 -1.81 16.25
N LYS A 142 -4.18 -2.52 17.35
CA LYS A 142 -3.22 -3.38 18.06
C LYS A 142 -2.41 -4.33 17.14
N PRO A 143 -3.03 -5.06 16.19
CA PRO A 143 -2.28 -5.97 15.32
C PRO A 143 -1.27 -5.26 14.41
N MET A 144 -1.57 -4.02 13.99
CA MET A 144 -0.68 -3.25 13.12
C MET A 144 0.53 -2.71 13.90
N ARG A 145 0.31 -2.24 15.14
CA ARG A 145 1.38 -1.76 16.03
C ARG A 145 2.48 -2.82 16.24
N ALA A 146 2.09 -4.08 16.35
CA ALA A 146 3.07 -5.18 16.44
C ALA A 146 3.89 -5.37 15.15
N LYS A 147 3.33 -5.07 13.97
CA LYS A 147 4.00 -5.27 12.67
C LYS A 147 4.88 -4.10 12.25
N VAL A 148 4.57 -2.87 12.65
CA VAL A 148 5.38 -1.69 12.24
C VAL A 148 6.75 -1.67 12.89
N ARG A 149 6.93 -2.27 14.08
CA ARG A 149 8.17 -2.22 14.87
C ARG A 149 9.43 -2.56 14.07
N ALA A 150 9.43 -3.69 13.36
CA ALA A 150 10.60 -4.14 12.61
C ALA A 150 10.89 -3.22 11.41
N GLY A 151 9.85 -2.71 10.76
CA GLY A 151 9.99 -1.75 9.67
C GLY A 151 10.49 -0.40 10.17
N ALA A 152 10.02 0.06 11.32
CA ALA A 152 10.42 1.32 11.94
C ALA A 152 11.91 1.30 12.30
N ARG A 153 12.41 0.20 12.91
CA ARG A 153 13.85 0.04 13.19
C ARG A 153 14.68 0.18 11.91
N ARG A 154 14.29 -0.52 10.84
CA ARG A 154 14.99 -0.46 9.56
C ARG A 154 14.88 0.91 8.89
N ALA A 155 13.75 1.60 9.03
CA ALA A 155 13.55 2.95 8.49
C ALA A 155 14.42 4.00 9.21
N LEU A 156 14.61 3.89 10.53
CA LEU A 156 15.47 4.79 11.30
C LEU A 156 16.92 4.76 10.80
N GLU A 157 17.42 3.60 10.38
CA GLU A 157 18.76 3.45 9.79
C GLU A 157 18.94 4.26 8.48
N TRP A 158 17.84 4.57 7.77
CA TRP A 158 17.87 5.37 6.53
C TRP A 158 17.75 6.87 6.75
N LEU A 159 17.19 7.31 7.88
CA LEU A 159 16.93 8.74 8.15
C LEU A 159 18.21 9.50 8.52
N GLY A 160 19.16 8.83 9.18
CA GLY A 160 20.43 9.43 9.58
C GLY A 160 20.25 10.73 10.39
N GLU A 161 21.31 11.54 10.46
CA GLU A 161 21.29 12.81 11.21
C GLU A 161 20.54 13.93 10.46
N ASN A 162 20.48 13.87 9.13
CA ASN A 162 19.85 14.90 8.29
C ASN A 162 18.32 14.94 8.39
N HIS A 163 17.69 13.91 8.95
CA HIS A 163 16.24 13.81 9.11
C HIS A 163 15.85 13.49 10.56
N ALA A 164 16.49 14.16 11.53
CA ALA A 164 16.28 13.97 12.96
C ALA A 164 14.80 14.12 13.39
N GLU A 165 14.05 15.00 12.74
CA GLU A 165 12.63 15.18 13.04
C GLU A 165 11.78 13.96 12.67
N ALA A 166 11.98 13.43 11.47
CA ALA A 166 11.34 12.19 11.04
C ALA A 166 11.74 11.02 11.95
N ALA A 167 13.02 10.97 12.36
CA ALA A 167 13.50 9.94 13.27
C ALA A 167 12.78 10.02 14.64
N ARG A 168 12.64 11.23 15.20
CA ARG A 168 11.91 11.49 16.46
C ARG A 168 10.46 10.98 16.39
N LEU A 169 9.78 11.17 15.25
CA LEU A 169 8.39 10.70 15.07
C LEU A 169 8.27 9.17 14.96
N LEU A 170 9.27 8.50 14.39
CA LEU A 170 9.26 7.03 14.24
C LEU A 170 9.83 6.29 15.46
N GLN A 171 10.64 6.95 16.30
CA GLN A 171 11.28 6.36 17.47
C GLN A 171 10.31 5.69 18.46
N PRO A 172 9.09 6.20 18.74
CA PRO A 172 8.15 5.52 19.64
C PRO A 172 7.61 4.18 19.11
N LEU A 173 7.85 3.85 17.83
CA LEU A 173 7.35 2.63 17.21
C LEU A 173 8.26 1.41 17.42
N VAL A 174 9.51 1.61 17.90
CA VAL A 174 10.54 0.54 17.96
C VAL A 174 10.60 -0.27 19.25
#